data_AF-A0A7S2WN18-F1
#
_entry.id   AF-A0A7S2WN18-F1
#
_cell.length_a   1.000
_cell.length_b   1.000
_cell.length_c   1.000
_cell.angle_alpha   90.00
_cell.angle_beta   90.00
_cell.angle_gamma   90.00
#
_symmetry.space_group_name_H-M   'P 1'
#
loop_
_entity.id
_entity.type
_entity.pdbx_description
1 polymer ?
#
loop_
_entity_poly.entity_id
_entity_poly.type
_entity_poly.pdbx_seq_one_letter_code
_entity_poly.pdbx_strand_id
1 'polypeptide(L)'
;SRRLIEFVTWCMEARIQALTVYAFSTENWSRTPSEVQVLMDLLYHYIDELRAEAKQRGIRINVLSTDESKIPKHIKHKIRQMVAETSANTQFTLNICLSYGGRGEIVHACTSIVQKVQNNQLKVQDIDEDIFSQHLYLQDNPDVIIRTS
;
A
#
# COMPACT_ATOMS: atom_id res chain seq x y z
N SER A 1 -10.71 12.89 -2.52
CA SER A 1 -10.91 12.26 -3.83
C SER A 1 -10.44 13.12 -5.02
N ARG A 2 -10.29 14.45 -4.96
CA ARG A 2 -9.62 15.21 -6.05
C ARG A 2 -8.15 15.55 -5.77
N ARG A 3 -7.87 15.92 -4.51
CA ARG A 3 -6.53 16.34 -4.06
C ARG A 3 -5.43 15.31 -4.26
N LEU A 4 -5.72 14.01 -4.08
CA LEU A 4 -4.69 12.98 -4.28
C LEU A 4 -4.29 12.89 -5.76
N ILE A 5 -5.24 12.95 -6.68
CA ILE A 5 -4.94 12.93 -8.12
C ILE A 5 -4.19 14.20 -8.55
N GLU A 6 -4.59 15.36 -8.03
CA GLU A 6 -3.86 16.62 -8.23
C GLU A 6 -2.42 16.54 -7.72
N PHE A 7 -2.22 16.00 -6.52
CA PHE A 7 -0.89 15.85 -5.94
C PHE A 7 -0.04 14.80 -6.66
N VAL A 8 -0.63 13.67 -7.08
CA VAL A 8 0.04 12.68 -7.93
C VAL A 8 0.48 13.32 -9.25
N THR A 9 -0.38 14.13 -9.87
CA THR A 9 -0.04 14.86 -11.10
C THR A 9 1.14 15.79 -10.86
N TRP A 10 1.11 16.55 -9.77
CA TRP A 10 2.22 17.43 -9.39
C TRP A 10 3.52 16.64 -9.15
N CYS A 11 3.46 15.50 -8.45
CA CYS A 11 4.62 14.63 -8.24
C CYS A 11 5.24 14.16 -9.56
N MET A 12 4.39 13.75 -10.52
CA MET A 12 4.85 13.34 -11.85
C MET A 12 5.51 14.50 -12.61
N GLU A 13 4.93 15.70 -12.57
CA GLU A 13 5.52 16.92 -13.17
C GLU A 13 6.86 17.28 -12.53
N ALA A 14 6.97 17.10 -11.21
CA ALA A 14 8.19 17.29 -10.43
C ALA A 14 9.22 16.16 -10.60
N ARG A 15 8.94 15.15 -11.44
CA ARG A 15 9.79 13.96 -11.69
C ARG A 15 10.07 13.11 -10.44
N ILE A 16 9.15 13.13 -9.48
CA ILE A 16 9.16 12.17 -8.37
C ILE A 16 8.76 10.80 -8.93
N GLN A 17 9.47 9.75 -8.51
CA GLN A 17 9.27 8.40 -9.06
C GLN A 17 8.14 7.63 -8.38
N ALA A 18 7.95 7.85 -7.09
CA ALA A 18 6.95 7.17 -6.31
C ALA A 18 6.34 8.06 -5.22
N LEU A 19 5.07 7.79 -4.90
CA LEU A 19 4.37 8.36 -3.76
C LEU A 19 3.73 7.24 -2.97
N THR A 20 3.97 7.23 -1.66
CA THR A 20 3.26 6.36 -0.72
C THR A 20 2.28 7.20 0.08
N VAL A 21 1.00 6.82 0.06
CA VAL A 21 -0.07 7.51 0.80
C VAL A 21 -0.67 6.64 1.87
N TYR A 22 -0.90 7.23 3.04
CA TYR A 22 -1.55 6.55 4.15
C TYR A 22 -3.05 6.81 4.12
N ALA A 23 -3.79 5.95 3.42
CA ALA A 23 -5.22 6.15 3.16
C ALA A 23 -6.10 5.66 4.31
N PHE A 24 -5.74 4.54 4.94
CA PHE A 24 -6.47 3.99 6.08
C PHE A 24 -5.53 3.17 6.98
N SER A 25 -5.40 3.60 8.22
CA SER A 25 -4.58 2.92 9.23
C SER A 25 -5.33 1.78 9.91
N THR A 26 -4.61 0.86 10.55
CA THR A 26 -5.21 -0.18 11.40
C THR A 26 -6.03 0.39 12.56
N GLU A 27 -5.66 1.57 13.05
CA GLU A 27 -6.34 2.26 14.15
C GLU A 27 -7.71 2.81 13.71
N ASN A 28 -7.92 3.06 12.41
CA ASN A 28 -9.21 3.56 11.92
C ASN A 28 -10.36 2.55 12.08
N TRP A 29 -10.05 1.26 12.28
CA TRP A 29 -11.05 0.25 12.60
C TRP A 29 -11.65 0.38 14.01
N SER A 30 -11.04 1.19 14.89
CA SER A 30 -11.60 1.49 16.22
C SER A 30 -12.75 2.52 16.21
N ARG A 31 -13.03 3.11 15.04
CA ARG A 31 -14.14 4.06 14.85
C ARG A 31 -15.50 3.37 14.91
N THR A 32 -16.57 4.17 14.93
CA THR A 32 -17.92 3.61 14.93
C THR A 32 -18.20 2.82 13.65
N PRO A 33 -19.01 1.74 13.70
CA PRO A 33 -19.29 0.92 12.52
C PRO A 33 -19.88 1.71 11.34
N SER A 34 -20.71 2.73 11.61
CA SER A 34 -21.28 3.62 10.59
C SER A 34 -20.21 4.45 9.90
N GLU A 35 -19.26 5.01 10.64
CA GLU A 35 -18.13 5.76 10.05
C GLU A 35 -17.23 4.87 9.21
N VAL A 36 -16.94 3.65 9.69
CA VAL A 36 -16.16 2.67 8.93
C VAL A 36 -16.88 2.31 7.63
N GLN A 37 -18.19 2.09 7.67
CA GLN A 37 -18.98 1.79 6.47
C GLN A 37 -18.92 2.92 5.45
N VAL A 38 -19.11 4.18 5.87
CA VAL A 38 -19.00 5.36 4.99
C VAL A 38 -17.62 5.45 4.35
N LEU A 39 -16.55 5.19 5.10
CA LEU A 39 -15.17 5.20 4.57
C LEU A 39 -14.95 4.09 3.54
N MET A 40 -15.50 2.90 3.76
CA MET A 40 -15.42 1.78 2.82
C MET A 40 -16.22 2.06 1.53
N ASP A 41 -17.39 2.68 1.64
CA ASP A 41 -18.21 3.07 0.49
C ASP A 41 -17.51 4.17 -0.35
N LEU A 42 -16.91 5.15 0.31
CA LEU A 42 -16.09 6.17 -0.35
C LEU A 42 -14.90 5.54 -1.08
N LEU A 43 -14.19 4.61 -0.44
CA LEU A 43 -13.09 3.89 -1.05
C LEU A 43 -13.54 3.08 -2.27
N TYR A 44 -14.71 2.44 -2.19
CA TYR A 44 -15.27 1.64 -3.28
C TYR A 44 -15.43 2.45 -4.57
N HIS A 45 -15.98 3.66 -4.48
CA HIS A 45 -16.12 4.55 -5.63
C HIS A 45 -14.77 5.11 -6.08
N TYR A 46 -13.93 5.49 -5.12
CA TYR A 46 -12.65 6.12 -5.42
C TYR A 46 -11.67 5.19 -6.16
N ILE A 47 -11.74 3.87 -5.94
CA ILE A 47 -10.92 2.88 -6.67
C ILE A 47 -11.16 2.96 -8.19
N ASP A 48 -12.40 3.17 -8.65
CA ASP A 48 -12.69 3.21 -10.09
C ASP A 48 -12.12 4.48 -10.74
N GLU A 49 -12.27 5.63 -10.06
CA GLU A 49 -11.69 6.90 -10.50
C GLU A 49 -10.16 6.79 -10.59
N LEU A 50 -9.53 6.28 -9.53
CA LEU A 50 -8.10 6.14 -9.47
C LEU A 50 -7.55 5.16 -10.51
N ARG A 51 -8.27 4.05 -10.76
CA ARG A 51 -7.94 3.09 -11.81
C ARG A 51 -7.99 3.72 -13.20
N ALA A 52 -9.00 4.55 -13.50
CA ALA A 52 -9.11 5.22 -14.78
C ALA A 52 -7.94 6.20 -15.00
N GLU A 53 -7.64 7.05 -14.01
CA GLU A 53 -6.51 7.97 -14.05
C GLU A 53 -5.18 7.24 -14.21
N ALA A 54 -5.00 6.14 -13.49
CA ALA A 54 -3.76 5.37 -13.55
C ALA A 54 -3.50 4.74 -14.92
N LYS A 55 -4.55 4.24 -15.57
CA LYS A 55 -4.44 3.74 -16.95
C LYS A 55 -4.12 4.86 -17.94
N GLN A 56 -4.75 6.02 -17.79
CA GLN A 56 -4.52 7.17 -18.67
C GLN A 56 -3.10 7.72 -18.56
N ARG A 57 -2.55 7.77 -17.33
CA ARG A 57 -1.27 8.42 -17.04
C ARG A 57 -0.09 7.46 -16.92
N GLY A 58 -0.33 6.14 -17.07
CA GLY A 58 0.72 5.13 -16.89
C GLY A 58 1.21 5.04 -15.44
N ILE A 59 0.32 5.18 -14.46
CA ILE A 59 0.63 5.01 -13.03
C ILE A 59 0.48 3.54 -12.66
N ARG A 60 1.49 2.96 -12.02
CA ARG A 60 1.42 1.65 -11.37
C ARG A 60 0.91 1.81 -9.95
N ILE A 61 -0.16 1.11 -9.61
CA ILE A 61 -0.74 1.18 -8.26
C ILE A 61 -0.41 -0.09 -7.49
N ASN A 62 0.13 0.09 -6.28
CA ASN A 62 0.27 -0.95 -5.28
C ASN A 62 -0.64 -0.64 -4.09
N VAL A 63 -1.22 -1.67 -3.47
CA VAL A 63 -1.97 -1.53 -2.22
C VAL A 63 -1.31 -2.38 -1.15
N LEU A 64 -0.92 -1.74 -0.04
CA LEU A 64 -0.21 -2.35 1.08
C LEU A 64 -1.19 -2.50 2.24
N SER A 65 -1.28 -3.71 2.79
CA SER A 65 -2.20 -4.01 3.89
C SER A 65 -1.59 -5.04 4.82
N THR A 66 -1.50 -4.70 6.11
CA THR A 66 -1.05 -5.65 7.15
C THR A 66 -2.20 -6.48 7.70
N ASP A 67 -3.45 -6.05 7.47
CA ASP A 67 -4.66 -6.74 7.92
C ASP A 67 -5.76 -6.64 6.84
N GLU A 68 -5.67 -7.53 5.85
CA GLU A 68 -6.67 -7.65 4.78
C GLU A 68 -8.00 -8.28 5.26
N SER A 69 -8.01 -8.91 6.44
CA SER A 69 -9.18 -9.65 6.94
C SER A 69 -10.38 -8.71 7.16
N LYS A 70 -10.08 -7.46 7.55
CA LYS A 70 -11.07 -6.41 7.82
C LYS A 70 -11.62 -5.74 6.57
N ILE A 71 -10.94 -5.85 5.43
CA ILE A 71 -11.38 -5.21 4.18
C ILE A 71 -12.53 -6.04 3.57
N PRO A 72 -13.69 -5.42 3.27
CA PRO A 72 -14.81 -6.11 2.63
C PRO A 72 -14.42 -6.82 1.33
N LYS A 73 -15.00 -8.00 1.08
CA LYS A 73 -14.65 -8.85 -0.07
C LYS A 73 -14.79 -8.14 -1.42
N HIS A 74 -15.85 -7.34 -1.59
CA HIS A 74 -16.11 -6.60 -2.83
C HIS A 74 -15.06 -5.50 -3.07
N ILE A 75 -14.58 -4.83 -2.03
CA ILE A 75 -13.46 -3.87 -2.12
C ILE A 75 -12.16 -4.58 -2.47
N LYS A 76 -11.84 -5.70 -1.81
CA LYS A 76 -10.65 -6.50 -2.15
C LYS A 76 -10.64 -6.95 -3.59
N HIS A 77 -11.78 -7.32 -4.15
CA HIS A 77 -11.88 -7.69 -5.56
C HIS A 77 -11.51 -6.52 -6.48
N LYS A 78 -12.04 -5.31 -6.24
CA LYS A 78 -11.71 -4.13 -7.03
C LYS A 78 -10.25 -3.70 -6.89
N ILE A 79 -9.70 -3.78 -5.68
CA ILE A 79 -8.28 -3.52 -5.44
C ILE A 79 -7.42 -4.46 -6.30
N ARG A 80 -7.68 -5.77 -6.25
CA ARG A 80 -6.92 -6.75 -7.04
C ARG A 80 -7.02 -6.46 -8.54
N GLN A 81 -8.19 -6.09 -9.03
CA GLN A 81 -8.38 -5.74 -10.43
C GLN A 81 -7.56 -4.49 -10.82
N MET A 82 -7.63 -3.43 -10.01
CA MET A 82 -6.88 -2.19 -10.25
C MET A 82 -5.36 -2.43 -10.24
N VAL A 83 -4.85 -3.18 -9.25
CA VAL A 83 -3.42 -3.52 -9.15
C VAL A 83 -2.98 -4.35 -10.36
N ALA A 84 -3.75 -5.37 -10.74
CA ALA A 84 -3.42 -6.21 -11.89
C ALA A 84 -3.36 -5.39 -13.19
N GLU A 85 -4.35 -4.54 -13.43
CA GLU A 85 -4.44 -3.74 -14.66
C GLU A 85 -3.41 -2.62 -14.77
N THR A 86 -2.85 -2.17 -13.64
CA THR A 86 -1.83 -1.12 -13.61
C THR A 86 -0.42 -1.67 -13.40
N SER A 87 -0.25 -2.99 -13.25
CA SER A 87 1.03 -3.62 -12.91
C SER A 87 2.15 -3.37 -13.92
N ALA A 88 1.82 -3.28 -15.21
CA ALA A 88 2.78 -3.04 -16.30
C ALA A 88 3.10 -1.57 -16.54
N ASN A 89 2.46 -0.66 -15.80
CA ASN A 89 2.70 0.77 -15.95
C ASN A 89 4.06 1.16 -15.35
N THR A 90 4.71 2.16 -15.95
CA THR A 90 6.10 2.51 -15.61
C THR A 90 6.35 4.01 -15.41
N GLN A 91 5.35 4.88 -15.65
CA GLN A 91 5.56 6.33 -15.57
C GLN A 91 5.66 6.84 -14.13
N PHE A 92 4.95 6.20 -13.19
CA PHE A 92 4.91 6.59 -11.79
C PHE A 92 4.44 5.42 -10.92
N THR A 93 4.91 5.33 -9.67
CA THR A 93 4.41 4.33 -8.71
C THR A 93 3.61 5.00 -7.59
N LEU A 94 2.35 4.61 -7.42
CA LEU A 94 1.51 5.02 -6.29
C LEU A 94 1.30 3.84 -5.35
N ASN A 95 1.86 3.91 -4.14
CA ASN A 95 1.62 2.94 -3.07
C ASN A 95 0.54 3.46 -2.14
N ILE A 96 -0.48 2.64 -1.86
CA ILE A 96 -1.61 3.01 -1.01
C ILE A 96 -1.63 2.10 0.21
N CYS A 97 -1.37 2.66 1.38
CA CYS A 97 -1.46 1.95 2.65
C CYS A 97 -2.93 1.91 3.12
N LEU A 98 -3.52 0.71 3.14
CA LEU A 98 -4.91 0.45 3.49
C LEU A 98 -5.00 -0.67 4.53
N SER A 99 -5.59 -0.39 5.70
CA SER A 99 -5.53 -1.32 6.84
C SER A 99 -4.07 -1.72 7.13
N TYR A 100 -3.18 -0.74 7.04
CA TYR A 100 -1.75 -0.89 7.19
C TYR A 100 -1.31 -0.35 8.54
N GLY A 101 -0.28 -0.93 9.13
CA GLY A 101 0.41 -0.39 10.31
C GLY A 101 1.84 -0.93 10.38
N GLY A 102 2.83 -0.06 10.54
CA GLY A 102 4.25 -0.44 10.46
C GLY A 102 4.65 -1.54 11.45
N ARG A 103 4.06 -1.58 12.66
CA ARG A 103 4.29 -2.69 13.60
C ARG A 103 3.78 -4.04 13.05
N GLY A 104 2.65 -4.03 12.36
CA GLY A 104 2.10 -5.22 11.71
C GLY A 104 3.01 -5.72 10.59
N GLU A 105 3.61 -4.80 9.82
CA GLU A 105 4.56 -5.13 8.77
C GLU A 105 5.85 -5.73 9.36
N ILE A 106 6.40 -5.15 10.43
CA ILE A 106 7.57 -5.71 11.12
C ILE A 106 7.30 -7.14 11.61
N VAL A 107 6.12 -7.39 12.22
CA VAL A 107 5.72 -8.74 12.64
C VAL A 107 5.61 -9.69 11.45
N HIS A 108 5.06 -9.22 10.33
CA HIS A 108 4.99 -10.00 9.09
C HIS A 108 6.38 -10.39 8.56
N ALA A 109 7.30 -9.42 8.47
CA ALA A 109 8.67 -9.62 8.03
C ALA A 109 9.40 -10.64 8.92
N CYS A 110 9.36 -10.44 10.24
CA CYS A 110 9.95 -11.38 11.21
C CYS A 110 9.37 -12.79 11.07
N THR A 111 8.05 -12.93 10.94
CA THR A 111 7.40 -14.24 10.78
C THR A 111 7.84 -14.93 9.49
N SER A 112 7.94 -14.18 8.39
CA SER A 112 8.40 -14.69 7.10
C SER A 112 9.87 -15.16 7.15
N ILE A 113 10.74 -14.39 7.81
CA ILE A 113 12.15 -14.76 8.02
C ILE A 113 12.25 -16.04 8.85
N VAL A 114 11.52 -16.13 9.96
CA VAL A 114 11.50 -17.32 10.83
C VAL A 114 11.05 -18.56 10.07
N GLN A 115 10.03 -18.44 9.22
CA GLN A 115 9.58 -19.55 8.37
C GLN A 115 10.68 -20.01 7.39
N LYS A 116 11.39 -19.09 6.75
CA LYS A 116 12.54 -19.44 5.88
C LYS A 116 13.65 -20.16 6.67
N VAL A 117 13.94 -19.72 7.89
CA VAL A 117 14.91 -20.38 8.78
C VAL A 117 14.47 -21.80 9.13
N GLN A 118 13.21 -21.98 9.55
CA GLN A 118 12.65 -23.30 9.88
C GLN A 118 12.67 -24.27 8.68
N ASN A 119 12.53 -23.73 7.47
CA ASN A 119 12.57 -24.49 6.23
C ASN A 119 14.00 -24.71 5.69
N ASN A 120 15.05 -24.34 6.45
CA ASN A 120 16.47 -24.40 6.04
C ASN A 120 16.79 -23.59 4.77
N GLN A 121 16.00 -22.56 4.45
CA GLN A 121 16.20 -21.68 3.31
C GLN A 121 17.06 -20.45 3.65
N LEU A 122 17.29 -20.21 4.95
CA LEU A 122 18.05 -19.08 5.48
C LEU A 122 18.70 -19.49 6.82
N LYS A 123 19.92 -19.05 7.11
CA LYS A 123 20.52 -19.26 8.44
C LYS A 123 20.34 -18.02 9.29
N VAL A 124 20.17 -18.20 10.60
CA VAL A 124 19.99 -17.08 11.55
C VAL A 124 21.15 -16.08 11.49
N GLN A 125 22.37 -16.57 11.36
CA GLN A 125 23.59 -15.77 11.27
C GLN A 125 23.71 -14.94 9.98
N ASP A 126 22.94 -15.28 8.96
CA ASP A 126 22.92 -14.55 7.69
C ASP A 126 21.90 -13.39 7.74
N ILE A 127 21.06 -13.30 8.79
CA ILE A 127 20.03 -12.25 8.93
C ILE A 127 20.71 -10.91 9.26
N ASP A 128 20.52 -9.94 8.38
CA ASP A 128 20.95 -8.56 8.53
C ASP A 128 19.84 -7.58 8.07
N GLU A 129 20.18 -6.30 7.96
CA GLU A 129 19.26 -5.24 7.52
C GLU A 129 18.79 -5.42 6.07
N ASP A 130 19.63 -5.97 5.19
CA ASP A 130 19.29 -6.21 3.78
C ASP A 130 18.27 -7.33 3.67
N ILE A 131 18.47 -8.43 4.40
CA ILE A 131 17.50 -9.52 4.47
C ILE A 131 16.20 -9.03 5.10
N PHE A 132 16.27 -8.24 6.17
CA PHE A 132 15.06 -7.70 6.78
C PHE A 132 14.27 -6.83 5.78
N SER A 133 14.95 -5.93 5.07
CA SER A 133 14.35 -5.04 4.06
C SER A 133 13.67 -5.80 2.91
N GLN A 134 14.24 -6.93 2.48
CA GLN A 134 13.63 -7.79 1.44
C GLN A 134 12.31 -8.45 1.86
N HIS A 135 12.02 -8.48 3.16
CA HIS A 135 10.82 -9.05 3.74
C HIS A 135 9.76 -8.00 4.15
N LEU A 136 10.06 -6.70 3.98
CA LEU A 136 9.07 -5.62 4.05
C LEU A 136 8.24 -5.55 2.76
N TYR A 137 7.11 -4.86 2.78
CA TYR A 137 6.27 -4.72 1.59
C TYR A 137 6.87 -3.78 0.54
N LEU A 138 7.59 -2.76 0.99
CA LEU A 138 8.37 -1.86 0.13
C LEU A 138 9.84 -1.97 0.49
N GLN A 139 10.69 -2.08 -0.52
CA GLN A 139 12.14 -2.10 -0.35
C GLN A 139 12.72 -0.67 -0.36
N ASP A 140 12.08 0.24 -1.09
CA ASP A 140 12.52 1.62 -1.22
C ASP A 140 12.09 2.44 0.01
N ASN A 141 13.05 3.13 0.61
CA ASN A 141 12.80 4.06 1.71
C ASN A 141 12.35 5.42 1.17
N PRO A 142 11.38 6.09 1.82
CA PRO A 142 11.00 7.44 1.43
C PRO A 142 12.10 8.44 1.78
N ASP A 143 12.49 9.28 0.82
CA ASP A 143 13.40 10.42 1.07
C ASP A 143 12.75 11.50 1.94
N VAL A 144 11.43 11.66 1.81
CA VAL A 144 10.66 12.71 2.48
C VAL A 144 9.36 12.14 3.02
N ILE A 145 9.06 12.47 4.29
CA ILE A 145 7.80 12.15 4.93
C ILE A 145 7.04 13.45 5.18
N ILE A 146 5.85 13.56 4.61
CA ILE A 146 4.96 14.70 4.79
C ILE A 146 3.75 14.25 5.61
N ARG A 147 3.44 14.98 6.68
CA ARG A 147 2.24 14.78 7.48
C ARG A 147 1.44 16.08 7.55
N THR A 148 0.23 16.04 7.04
CA THR A 148 -0.74 17.15 7.12
C THR A 148 -1.71 16.95 8.28
N SER A 149 -2.32 18.04 8.75
CA SER A 149 -3.34 18.06 9.83
C SER A 149 -4.75 17.79 9.32
#